data_AF-A0A1X7SZK2-F1
#
_entry.id   AF-A0A1X7SZK2-F1
#
_cell.length_a   1.000
_cell.length_b   1.000
_cell.length_c   1.000
_cell.angle_alpha   90.00
_cell.angle_beta   90.00
_cell.angle_gamma   90.00
#
_symmetry.space_group_name_H-M   'P 1'
#
loop_
_entity.id
_entity.type
_entity.pdbx_description
1 polymer ?
#
loop_
_entity_poly.entity_id
_entity_poly.type
_entity_poly.pdbx_seq_one_letter_code
_entity_poly.pdbx_strand_id
1 'polypeptide(L)'
;HEDSLRYYCDTCDESICRDCIMLAHKDHKYNLIADSFTKHKEALEKCLNPVKGKIEGLKKVLSALAEREGEIRERGEGVLEEIHEMVEEMIAVLHQSERKLTEQAKRVTDAKLKVLSEQMKSAEMSLSILKDVEDYVEQSLKTGSPQQVLRSKKQMMERMSEVTGGINVEELHPKEKADFVLSKDIKSLHHIGDIVTYSSTALQQCRVKKIDHITPAGKAVSFSLSMEAPDSSVLCVPLSSLRCSLVPVGKGDEPIDTTVTTTSTDPGVYRIQCNPSTSGTHTVKVQVCDVHLEDTSLVIPINPYLDNITPVRTVTRLKRPWGVAVTDDNML
;
A
#
# COMPACT_ATOMS: atom_id res chain seq x y z
N HIS A 1 -34.65 -75.31 12.37
CA HIS A 1 -34.46 -76.77 12.34
C HIS A 1 -32.99 -77.08 12.66
N GLU A 2 -32.67 -78.25 13.21
CA GLU A 2 -31.26 -78.64 13.52
C GLU A 2 -30.46 -79.06 12.28
N ASP A 3 -31.10 -79.07 11.11
CA ASP A 3 -30.49 -79.43 9.84
C ASP A 3 -29.52 -78.38 9.28
N SER A 4 -28.47 -78.87 8.62
CA SER A 4 -27.48 -78.05 7.91
C SER A 4 -28.11 -77.21 6.78
N LEU A 5 -27.88 -75.89 6.81
CA LEU A 5 -28.23 -74.97 5.74
C LEU A 5 -27.34 -75.25 4.52
N ARG A 6 -27.93 -75.84 3.48
CA ARG A 6 -27.20 -76.25 2.26
C ARG A 6 -27.69 -75.55 0.99
N TYR A 7 -28.82 -74.86 1.07
CA TYR A 7 -29.46 -74.19 -0.06
C TYR A 7 -29.58 -72.69 0.22
N TYR A 8 -29.58 -71.89 -0.84
CA TYR A 8 -29.81 -70.45 -0.79
C TYR A 8 -31.09 -70.14 -1.58
N CYS A 9 -32.04 -69.45 -0.95
CA CYS A 9 -33.29 -69.04 -1.58
C CYS A 9 -33.11 -67.66 -2.22
N ASP A 10 -32.95 -67.60 -3.55
CA ASP A 10 -32.84 -66.34 -4.31
C ASP A 10 -34.10 -65.45 -4.17
N THR A 11 -35.27 -66.03 -3.87
CA THR A 11 -36.52 -65.25 -3.66
C THR A 11 -36.57 -64.55 -2.30
N CYS A 12 -35.95 -65.13 -1.27
CA CYS A 12 -36.01 -64.64 0.12
C CYS A 12 -34.69 -64.06 0.62
N ASP A 13 -33.61 -64.18 -0.16
CA ASP A 13 -32.26 -63.69 0.16
C ASP A 13 -31.63 -64.35 1.41
N GLU A 14 -31.99 -65.61 1.70
CA GLU A 14 -31.56 -66.29 2.92
C GLU A 14 -31.10 -67.75 2.69
N SER A 15 -30.27 -68.23 3.62
CA SER A 15 -29.79 -69.62 3.63
C SER A 15 -30.80 -70.53 4.31
N ILE A 16 -31.20 -71.62 3.65
CA ILE A 16 -32.26 -72.53 4.08
C ILE A 16 -31.79 -74.00 4.14
N CYS A 17 -32.41 -74.81 5.01
CA CYS A 17 -32.22 -76.27 5.03
C CYS A 17 -33.29 -76.98 4.18
N ARG A 18 -33.23 -78.32 4.12
CA ARG A 18 -34.17 -79.13 3.33
C ARG A 18 -35.62 -79.04 3.84
N ASP A 19 -35.81 -78.99 5.16
CA ASP A 19 -37.14 -78.86 5.76
C ASP A 19 -37.78 -77.50 5.42
N CYS A 20 -36.99 -76.42 5.41
CA CYS A 20 -37.45 -75.09 5.01
C CYS A 20 -38.00 -75.08 3.58
N ILE A 21 -37.37 -75.82 2.64
CA ILE A 21 -37.85 -75.96 1.27
C ILE A 21 -39.27 -76.54 1.25
N MET A 22 -39.51 -77.60 2.02
CA MET A 22 -40.81 -78.29 2.02
C MET A 22 -41.91 -77.51 2.73
N LEU A 23 -41.55 -76.77 3.78
CA LEU A 23 -42.52 -76.11 4.67
C LEU A 23 -42.86 -74.67 4.23
N ALA A 24 -41.90 -73.92 3.69
CA ALA A 24 -42.05 -72.48 3.47
C ALA A 24 -41.53 -71.96 2.11
N HIS A 25 -40.62 -72.67 1.44
CA HIS A 25 -39.97 -72.20 0.19
C HIS A 25 -40.30 -73.07 -1.03
N LYS A 26 -41.43 -73.78 -1.01
CA LYS A 26 -41.78 -74.81 -1.99
C LYS A 26 -41.82 -74.29 -3.43
N ASP A 27 -42.33 -73.07 -3.61
CA ASP A 27 -42.48 -72.41 -4.92
C ASP A 27 -41.44 -71.30 -5.15
N HIS A 28 -40.43 -71.20 -4.28
CA HIS A 28 -39.37 -70.20 -4.40
C HIS A 28 -38.21 -70.71 -5.24
N LYS A 29 -37.47 -69.78 -5.83
CA LYS A 29 -36.23 -70.11 -6.54
C LYS A 29 -35.12 -70.30 -5.52
N TYR A 30 -34.57 -71.50 -5.44
CA TYR A 30 -33.41 -71.81 -4.60
C TYR A 30 -32.40 -72.68 -5.36
N ASN A 31 -31.14 -72.61 -4.96
CA ASN A 31 -30.03 -73.40 -5.49
C ASN A 31 -29.12 -73.86 -4.34
N LEU A 32 -28.18 -74.77 -4.59
CA LEU A 32 -27.16 -75.08 -3.60
C LEU A 32 -26.35 -73.81 -3.28
N ILE A 33 -25.92 -73.66 -2.02
CA ILE A 33 -25.10 -72.51 -1.61
C ILE A 33 -23.82 -72.44 -2.44
N ALA A 34 -23.18 -73.59 -2.68
CA ALA A 34 -21.96 -73.67 -3.51
C ALA A 34 -22.17 -73.10 -4.92
N ASP A 35 -23.33 -73.36 -5.53
CA ASP A 35 -23.66 -72.92 -6.88
C ASP A 35 -24.08 -71.44 -6.91
N SER A 36 -24.69 -70.95 -5.83
CA SER A 36 -25.18 -69.56 -5.72
C SER A 36 -24.11 -68.58 -5.25
N PHE A 37 -23.12 -69.06 -4.50
CA PHE A 37 -22.11 -68.22 -3.84
C PHE A 37 -21.35 -67.36 -4.83
N THR A 38 -20.91 -67.93 -5.96
CA THR A 38 -20.13 -67.19 -6.97
C THR A 38 -20.92 -66.00 -7.52
N LYS A 39 -22.19 -66.20 -7.89
CA LYS A 39 -23.09 -65.15 -8.39
C LYS A 39 -23.28 -64.02 -7.37
N HIS A 40 -23.57 -64.37 -6.12
CA HIS A 40 -23.80 -63.37 -5.06
C HIS A 40 -22.51 -62.66 -4.65
N LYS A 41 -21.37 -63.36 -4.66
CA LYS A 41 -20.05 -62.77 -4.46
C LYS A 41 -19.73 -61.73 -5.55
N GLU A 42 -19.97 -62.05 -6.82
CA GLU A 42 -19.76 -61.11 -7.93
C GLU A 42 -20.66 -59.87 -7.81
N ALA A 43 -21.92 -60.04 -7.40
CA ALA A 43 -22.83 -58.93 -7.15
C ALA A 43 -22.34 -58.02 -6.02
N LEU A 44 -21.84 -58.61 -4.92
CA LEU A 44 -21.21 -57.86 -3.81
C LEU A 44 -19.94 -57.13 -4.27
N GLU A 45 -19.07 -57.78 -5.05
CA GLU A 45 -17.86 -57.16 -5.60
C GLU A 45 -18.20 -55.97 -6.51
N LYS A 46 -19.24 -56.09 -7.34
CA LYS A 46 -19.74 -54.99 -8.18
C LYS A 46 -20.26 -53.81 -7.34
N CYS A 47 -21.00 -54.08 -6.26
CA CYS A 47 -21.47 -53.06 -5.32
C CYS A 47 -20.32 -52.42 -4.51
N LEU A 48 -19.23 -53.16 -4.27
CA LEU A 48 -18.05 -52.67 -3.55
C LEU A 48 -17.21 -51.69 -4.37
N ASN A 49 -17.19 -51.81 -5.70
CA ASN A 49 -16.37 -50.95 -6.58
C ASN A 49 -16.70 -49.45 -6.45
N PRO A 50 -17.97 -49.00 -6.48
CA PRO A 50 -18.33 -47.60 -6.20
C PRO A 50 -17.89 -47.12 -4.80
N VAL A 51 -17.95 -47.99 -3.79
CA VAL A 51 -17.50 -47.65 -2.43
C VAL A 51 -16.00 -47.40 -2.40
N LYS A 52 -15.19 -48.27 -3.03
CA LYS A 52 -13.75 -48.07 -3.19
C LYS A 52 -13.43 -46.76 -3.92
N GLY A 53 -14.18 -46.46 -4.98
CA GLY A 53 -14.06 -45.20 -5.71
C GLY A 53 -14.34 -43.97 -4.84
N LYS A 54 -15.40 -44.00 -4.02
CA LYS A 54 -15.71 -42.92 -3.06
C LYS A 54 -14.63 -42.77 -1.99
N ILE A 55 -14.08 -43.88 -1.47
CA ILE A 55 -12.98 -43.85 -0.50
C ILE A 55 -11.77 -43.14 -1.10
N GLU A 56 -11.39 -43.47 -2.34
CA GLU A 56 -10.26 -42.83 -3.01
C GLU A 56 -10.52 -41.35 -3.30
N GLY A 57 -11.74 -41.00 -3.72
CA GLY A 57 -12.15 -39.61 -3.89
C GLY A 57 -12.06 -38.81 -2.58
N LEU A 58 -12.55 -39.37 -1.47
CA LEU A 58 -12.49 -38.71 -0.16
C LEU A 58 -11.06 -38.53 0.34
N LYS A 59 -10.16 -39.49 0.09
CA LYS A 59 -8.74 -39.32 0.41
C LYS A 59 -8.13 -38.10 -0.28
N LYS A 60 -8.41 -37.92 -1.57
CA LYS A 60 -7.95 -36.76 -2.34
C LYS A 60 -8.52 -35.44 -1.80
N VAL A 61 -9.81 -35.42 -1.47
CA VAL A 61 -10.46 -34.26 -0.85
C VAL A 61 -9.80 -33.92 0.49
N LEU A 62 -9.56 -34.91 1.35
CA LEU A 62 -8.90 -34.71 2.65
C LEU A 62 -7.49 -34.15 2.50
N SER A 63 -6.72 -34.64 1.52
CA SER A 63 -5.39 -34.08 1.21
C SER A 63 -5.47 -32.61 0.78
N ALA A 64 -6.39 -32.26 -0.12
CA ALA A 64 -6.57 -30.88 -0.58
C ALA A 64 -7.04 -29.94 0.54
N LEU A 65 -7.91 -30.43 1.46
CA LEU A 65 -8.33 -29.66 2.62
C LEU A 65 -7.17 -29.40 3.59
N ALA A 66 -6.32 -30.41 3.84
CA ALA A 66 -5.15 -30.26 4.70
C ALA A 66 -4.10 -29.30 4.13
N GLU A 67 -3.88 -29.35 2.81
CA GLU A 67 -3.03 -28.38 2.10
C GLU A 67 -3.57 -26.96 2.28
N ARG A 68 -4.87 -26.75 2.02
CA ARG A 68 -5.51 -25.44 2.15
C ARG A 68 -5.51 -24.91 3.59
N GLU A 69 -5.68 -25.78 4.58
CA GLU A 69 -5.53 -25.41 6.00
C GLU A 69 -4.12 -24.91 6.30
N GLY A 70 -3.09 -25.57 5.75
CA GLY A 70 -1.69 -25.16 5.86
C GLY A 70 -1.45 -23.77 5.27
N GLU A 71 -1.91 -23.52 4.05
CA GLU A 71 -1.80 -22.21 3.38
C GLU A 71 -2.48 -21.09 4.17
N ILE A 72 -3.67 -21.35 4.73
CA ILE A 72 -4.39 -20.36 5.54
C ILE A 72 -3.61 -20.03 6.81
N ARG A 73 -3.01 -21.03 7.47
CA ARG A 73 -2.19 -20.81 8.67
C ARG A 73 -0.94 -20.00 8.35
N GLU A 74 -0.20 -20.38 7.31
CA GLU A 74 1.00 -19.66 6.85
C GLU A 74 0.67 -18.22 6.47
N ARG A 75 -0.42 -17.98 5.73
CA ARG A 75 -0.85 -16.62 5.40
C ARG A 75 -1.26 -15.84 6.64
N GLY A 76 -1.91 -16.48 7.61
CA GLY A 76 -2.27 -15.88 8.89
C GLY A 76 -1.03 -15.40 9.67
N GLU A 77 0.01 -16.23 9.75
CA GLU A 77 1.30 -15.86 10.35
C GLU A 77 1.96 -14.70 9.59
N GLY A 78 1.98 -14.75 8.25
CA GLY A 78 2.51 -13.67 7.42
C GLY A 78 1.78 -12.34 7.62
N VAL A 79 0.45 -12.34 7.74
CA VAL A 79 -0.33 -11.11 8.02
C VAL A 79 -0.02 -10.56 9.40
N LEU A 80 0.24 -11.40 10.41
CA LEU A 80 0.63 -10.92 11.74
C LEU A 80 2.00 -10.22 11.71
N GLU A 81 2.95 -10.74 10.93
CA GLU A 81 4.24 -10.09 10.71
C GLU A 81 4.09 -8.78 9.93
N GLU A 82 3.29 -8.77 8.85
CA GLU A 82 2.98 -7.56 8.06
C GLU A 82 2.37 -6.45 8.97
N ILE A 83 1.50 -6.81 9.92
CA ILE A 83 0.94 -5.88 10.92
C ILE A 83 2.04 -5.35 11.84
N HIS A 84 2.94 -6.21 12.31
CA HIS A 84 4.04 -5.81 13.19
C HIS A 84 4.99 -4.83 12.49
N GLU A 85 5.44 -5.16 11.27
CA GLU A 85 6.32 -4.32 10.45
C GLU A 85 5.69 -2.95 10.18
N MET A 86 4.40 -2.91 9.81
CA MET A 86 3.67 -1.66 9.60
C MET A 86 3.69 -0.75 10.84
N VAL A 87 3.49 -1.31 12.03
CA VAL A 87 3.51 -0.54 13.28
C VAL A 87 4.91 -0.02 13.59
N GLU A 88 5.95 -0.83 13.38
CA GLU A 88 7.35 -0.41 13.57
C GLU A 88 7.75 0.71 12.60
N GLU A 89 7.31 0.65 11.33
CA GLU A 89 7.51 1.73 10.37
C GLU A 89 6.84 3.04 10.82
N MET A 90 5.60 2.96 11.32
CA MET A 90 4.90 4.11 11.87
C MET A 90 5.64 4.71 13.08
N ILE A 91 6.09 3.87 14.01
CA ILE A 91 6.89 4.30 15.18
C ILE A 91 8.18 4.98 14.72
N ALA A 92 8.86 4.44 13.70
CA ALA A 92 10.07 5.03 13.14
C ALA A 92 9.82 6.43 12.55
N VAL A 93 8.71 6.63 11.85
CA VAL A 93 8.29 7.95 11.34
C VAL A 93 8.01 8.92 12.49
N LEU A 94 7.32 8.47 13.55
CA LEU A 94 7.06 9.28 14.74
C LEU A 94 8.37 9.71 15.42
N HIS A 95 9.31 8.79 15.64
CA HIS A 95 10.63 9.12 16.19
C HIS A 95 11.46 10.01 15.27
N GLN A 96 11.31 9.90 13.95
CA GLN A 96 11.96 10.83 13.03
C GLN A 96 11.37 12.25 13.16
N SER A 97 10.04 12.36 13.27
CA SER A 97 9.34 13.63 13.49
C SER A 97 9.78 14.27 14.82
N GLU A 98 9.83 13.48 15.89
CA GLU A 98 10.33 13.90 17.20
C GLU A 98 11.74 14.48 17.13
N ARG A 99 12.68 13.77 16.48
CA ARG A 99 14.06 14.24 16.29
C ARG A 99 14.12 15.56 15.53
N LYS A 100 13.34 15.70 14.45
CA LYS A 100 13.28 16.94 13.66
C LYS A 100 12.75 18.12 14.48
N LEU A 101 11.65 17.93 15.21
CA LEU A 101 11.04 18.97 16.05
C LEU A 101 11.98 19.38 17.20
N THR A 102 12.63 18.40 17.83
CA THR A 102 13.61 18.65 18.89
C THR A 102 14.80 19.48 18.38
N GLU A 103 15.33 19.12 17.21
CA GLU A 103 16.42 19.85 16.58
C GLU A 103 16.02 21.28 16.19
N GLN A 104 14.81 21.48 15.67
CA GLN A 104 14.27 22.82 15.39
C GLN A 104 14.16 23.67 16.66
N ALA A 105 13.62 23.11 17.74
CA ALA A 105 13.50 23.81 19.02
C ALA A 105 14.87 24.23 19.58
N LYS A 106 15.88 23.37 19.49
CA LYS A 106 17.27 23.69 19.86
C LYS A 106 17.83 24.84 19.02
N ARG A 107 17.70 24.76 17.69
CA ARG A 107 18.20 25.82 16.79
C ARG A 107 17.58 27.19 17.06
N VAL A 108 16.26 27.24 17.28
CA VAL A 108 15.58 28.50 17.61
C VAL A 108 16.08 29.05 18.96
N THR A 109 16.24 28.17 19.94
CA THR A 109 16.76 28.54 21.27
C THR A 109 18.18 29.10 21.15
N ASP A 110 19.08 28.39 20.47
CA ASP A 110 20.47 28.79 20.29
C ASP A 110 20.59 30.11 19.52
N ALA A 111 19.77 30.32 18.49
CA ALA A 111 19.74 31.56 17.72
C ALA A 111 19.31 32.76 18.60
N LYS A 112 18.22 32.62 19.37
CA LYS A 112 17.75 33.67 20.29
C LYS A 112 18.78 33.99 21.38
N LEU A 113 19.39 32.95 21.98
CA LEU A 113 20.43 33.11 23.01
C LEU A 113 21.70 33.77 22.45
N LYS A 114 22.07 33.46 21.20
CA LYS A 114 23.21 34.11 20.54
C LYS A 114 23.01 35.61 20.38
N VAL A 115 21.83 36.04 19.93
CA VAL A 115 21.49 37.47 19.82
C VAL A 115 21.59 38.15 21.18
N LEU A 116 21.00 37.57 22.22
CA LEU A 116 21.09 38.11 23.58
C LEU A 116 22.53 38.17 24.09
N SER A 117 23.36 37.16 23.81
CA SER A 117 24.77 37.15 24.19
C SER A 117 25.57 38.27 23.51
N GLU A 118 25.31 38.54 22.24
CA GLU A 118 25.93 39.65 21.51
C GLU A 118 25.48 41.02 22.08
N GLN A 119 24.20 41.16 22.44
CA GLN A 119 23.70 42.36 23.13
C GLN A 119 24.34 42.55 24.50
N MET A 120 24.48 41.49 25.30
CA MET A 120 25.14 41.55 26.61
C MET A 120 26.58 42.03 26.48
N LYS A 121 27.36 41.47 25.53
CA LYS A 121 28.74 41.90 25.28
C LYS A 121 28.83 43.37 24.88
N SER A 122 27.91 43.84 24.04
CA SER A 122 27.84 45.25 23.62
C SER A 122 27.51 46.18 24.79
N ALA A 123 26.57 45.77 25.65
CA ALA A 123 26.20 46.52 26.85
C ALA A 123 27.34 46.54 27.89
N GLU A 124 28.02 45.41 28.12
CA GLU A 124 29.19 45.31 28.99
C GLU A 124 30.34 46.20 28.52
N MET A 125 30.62 46.21 27.21
CA MET A 125 31.65 47.09 26.63
C MET A 125 31.29 48.57 26.81
N SER A 126 30.04 48.94 26.55
CA SER A 126 29.55 50.32 26.72
C SER A 126 29.63 50.76 28.19
N LEU A 127 29.24 49.88 29.12
CA LEU A 127 29.34 50.11 30.56
C LEU A 127 30.79 50.27 31.01
N SER A 128 31.72 49.45 30.49
CA SER A 128 33.14 49.55 30.81
C SER A 128 33.71 50.91 30.39
N ILE A 129 33.40 51.38 29.18
CA ILE A 129 33.88 52.68 28.68
C ILE A 129 33.34 53.82 29.56
N LEU A 130 32.06 53.76 29.95
CA LEU A 130 31.46 54.76 30.85
C LEU A 130 32.13 54.78 32.22
N LYS A 131 32.37 53.60 32.82
CA LYS A 131 33.06 53.48 34.12
C LYS A 131 34.49 53.99 34.06
N ASP A 132 35.23 53.68 33.00
CA ASP A 132 36.61 54.17 32.84
C ASP A 132 36.66 55.70 32.79
N VAL A 133 35.67 56.34 32.16
CA VAL A 133 35.54 57.80 32.12
C VAL A 133 35.11 58.36 33.47
N GLU A 134 34.12 57.74 34.12
CA GLU A 134 33.65 58.10 35.47
C GLU A 134 34.81 58.07 36.47
N ASP A 135 35.49 56.93 36.60
CA ASP A 135 36.63 56.72 37.52
C ASP A 135 37.75 57.74 37.26
N TYR A 136 38.09 57.98 35.99
CA TYR A 136 39.11 58.96 35.63
C TYR A 136 38.76 60.39 36.07
N VAL A 137 37.51 60.81 35.82
CA VAL A 137 37.04 62.15 36.15
C VAL A 137 36.90 62.31 37.67
N GLU A 138 36.28 61.35 38.35
CA GLU A 138 36.14 61.37 39.82
C GLU A 138 37.49 61.40 40.52
N GLN A 139 38.44 60.56 40.09
CA GLN A 139 39.76 60.52 40.69
C GLN A 139 40.52 61.83 40.50
N SER A 140 40.40 62.44 39.30
CA SER A 140 40.99 63.74 38.99
C SER A 140 40.41 64.85 39.87
N LEU A 141 39.10 64.84 40.11
CA LEU A 141 38.42 65.80 40.98
C LEU A 141 38.79 65.62 42.46
N LYS A 142 39.00 64.37 42.90
CA LYS A 142 39.31 64.03 44.30
C LYS A 142 40.76 64.29 44.69
N THR A 143 41.70 64.02 43.78
CA THR A 143 43.14 64.01 44.09
C THR A 143 43.94 65.08 43.34
N GLY A 144 43.40 65.65 42.27
CA GLY A 144 44.07 66.68 41.47
C GLY A 144 44.11 68.04 42.17
N SER A 145 45.21 68.77 41.97
CA SER A 145 45.26 70.19 42.35
C SER A 145 44.29 71.02 41.50
N PRO A 146 43.77 72.15 42.00
CA PRO A 146 42.85 73.01 41.24
C PRO A 146 43.38 73.41 39.85
N GLN A 147 44.68 73.69 39.73
CA GLN A 147 45.30 74.07 38.46
C GLN A 147 45.36 72.91 37.47
N GLN A 148 45.61 71.67 37.93
CA GLN A 148 45.62 70.48 37.06
C GLN A 148 44.23 70.15 36.55
N VAL A 149 43.22 70.17 37.42
CA VAL A 149 41.82 69.92 37.05
C VAL A 149 41.35 70.93 36.00
N LEU A 150 41.65 72.23 36.20
CA LEU A 150 41.27 73.27 35.25
C LEU A 150 41.99 73.15 33.90
N ARG A 151 43.25 72.68 33.86
CA ARG A 151 43.97 72.42 32.61
C ARG A 151 43.34 71.30 31.80
N SER A 152 42.88 70.22 32.44
CA SER A 152 42.28 69.05 31.77
C SER A 152 40.76 69.15 31.59
N LYS A 153 40.10 70.15 32.19
CA LYS A 153 38.62 70.31 32.20
C LYS A 153 37.99 70.15 30.83
N LYS A 154 38.50 70.87 29.83
CA LYS A 154 37.93 70.86 28.48
C LYS A 154 37.96 69.46 27.87
N GLN A 155 39.10 68.78 27.97
CA GLN A 155 39.26 67.41 27.47
C GLN A 155 38.35 66.42 28.22
N MET A 156 38.23 66.53 29.55
CA MET A 156 37.31 65.69 30.33
C MET A 156 35.86 65.87 29.89
N MET A 157 35.42 67.13 29.69
CA MET A 157 34.07 67.44 29.20
C MET A 157 33.82 66.91 27.79
N GLU A 158 34.78 67.08 26.87
CA GLU A 158 34.67 66.57 25.50
C GLU A 158 34.57 65.04 25.49
N ARG A 159 35.42 64.34 26.26
CA ARG A 159 35.40 62.87 26.35
C ARG A 159 34.09 62.35 26.95
N MET A 160 33.59 62.99 28.01
CA MET A 160 32.28 62.63 28.57
C MET A 160 31.18 62.83 27.51
N SER A 161 31.13 63.99 26.85
CA SER A 161 30.13 64.25 25.81
C SER A 161 30.21 63.27 24.64
N GLU A 162 31.42 62.88 24.23
CA GLU A 162 31.65 61.89 23.16
C GLU A 162 31.12 60.51 23.55
N VAL A 163 31.51 60.00 24.71
CA VAL A 163 31.10 58.66 25.17
C VAL A 163 29.59 58.61 25.46
N THR A 164 29.04 59.63 26.13
CA THR A 164 27.60 59.66 26.43
C THR A 164 26.77 59.87 25.15
N GLY A 165 27.26 60.64 24.18
CA GLY A 165 26.59 60.84 22.89
C GLY A 165 26.68 59.63 21.94
N GLY A 166 27.75 58.83 22.06
CA GLY A 166 27.98 57.65 21.22
C GLY A 166 27.25 56.39 21.66
N ILE A 167 26.75 56.33 22.90
CA ILE A 167 26.06 55.16 23.45
C ILE A 167 24.54 55.38 23.40
N ASN A 168 23.84 54.56 22.62
CA ASN A 168 22.39 54.53 22.59
C ASN A 168 21.85 53.38 23.47
N VAL A 169 21.38 53.71 24.67
CA VAL A 169 20.86 52.71 25.64
C VAL A 169 19.62 51.98 25.11
N GLU A 170 18.78 52.66 24.33
CA GLU A 170 17.55 52.06 23.79
C GLU A 170 17.85 50.91 22.80
N GLU A 171 18.96 50.99 22.07
CA GLU A 171 19.39 49.93 21.15
C GLU A 171 19.94 48.68 21.86
N LEU A 172 20.27 48.81 23.15
CA LEU A 172 20.78 47.74 24.01
C LEU A 172 19.67 46.98 24.74
N HIS A 173 18.42 47.44 24.67
CA HIS A 173 17.29 46.72 25.24
C HIS A 173 17.13 45.32 24.59
N PRO A 174 16.69 44.30 25.35
CA PRO A 174 16.55 42.94 24.83
C PRO A 174 15.67 42.89 23.58
N LYS A 175 16.25 42.41 22.47
CA LYS A 175 15.54 42.31 21.18
C LYS A 175 14.70 41.04 21.09
N GLU A 176 15.15 39.96 21.74
CA GLU A 176 14.51 38.66 21.69
C GLU A 176 13.64 38.39 22.92
N LYS A 177 12.57 37.61 22.71
CA LYS A 177 11.62 37.16 23.74
C LYS A 177 11.50 35.63 23.75
N ALA A 178 10.96 35.09 24.85
CA ALA A 178 10.67 33.66 25.04
C ALA A 178 9.32 33.24 24.44
N ASP A 179 9.03 33.69 23.22
CA ASP A 179 7.70 33.65 22.59
C ASP A 179 7.60 32.64 21.43
N PHE A 180 8.20 31.47 21.59
CA PHE A 180 8.09 30.37 20.64
C PHE A 180 7.33 29.19 21.24
N VAL A 181 6.44 28.59 20.45
CA VAL A 181 5.51 27.54 20.88
C VAL A 181 5.45 26.39 19.88
N LEU A 182 5.18 25.19 20.37
CA LEU A 182 4.94 24.04 19.51
C LEU A 182 3.55 24.15 18.86
N SER A 183 3.51 24.33 17.54
CA SER A 183 2.28 24.19 16.76
C SER A 183 2.00 22.71 16.49
N LYS A 184 0.81 22.23 16.86
CA LYS A 184 0.39 20.84 16.66
C LYS A 184 -0.68 20.79 15.57
N ASP A 185 -0.47 19.96 14.54
CA ASP A 185 -1.49 19.63 13.53
C ASP A 185 -1.59 18.10 13.45
N ILE A 186 -2.37 17.49 14.35
CA ILE A 186 -2.58 16.04 14.41
C ILE A 186 -3.94 15.75 13.78
N LYS A 187 -3.96 15.29 12.53
CA LYS A 187 -5.21 15.14 11.76
C LYS A 187 -6.02 13.87 12.06
N SER A 188 -5.43 12.80 12.59
CA SER A 188 -6.06 11.61 13.21
C SER A 188 -5.11 10.40 13.06
N LEU A 189 -4.98 9.58 14.11
CA LEU A 189 -4.29 8.27 14.09
C LEU A 189 -5.28 7.10 14.24
N HIS A 190 -6.59 7.37 14.21
CA HIS A 190 -7.60 6.42 14.69
C HIS A 190 -8.01 5.32 13.69
N HIS A 191 -7.44 5.31 12.48
CA HIS A 191 -7.71 4.29 11.47
C HIS A 191 -6.41 3.94 10.73
N ILE A 192 -5.75 2.86 11.18
CA ILE A 192 -4.38 2.49 10.76
C ILE A 192 -4.41 1.56 9.53
N GLY A 193 -5.43 0.70 9.44
CA GLY A 193 -5.62 -0.23 8.33
C GLY A 193 -6.73 -1.23 8.65
N ASP A 194 -7.22 -1.93 7.62
CA ASP A 194 -8.23 -2.98 7.73
C ASP A 194 -7.68 -4.32 7.25
N ILE A 195 -8.05 -5.41 7.91
CA ILE A 195 -7.84 -6.75 7.38
C ILE A 195 -8.99 -7.05 6.42
N VAL A 196 -8.70 -7.04 5.12
CA VAL A 196 -9.71 -7.31 4.09
C VAL A 196 -9.65 -8.79 3.70
N THR A 197 -10.78 -9.48 3.84
CA THR A 197 -10.91 -10.89 3.43
C THR A 197 -11.60 -10.97 2.08
N TYR A 198 -10.94 -11.61 1.12
CA TYR A 198 -11.44 -11.76 -0.24
C TYR A 198 -11.94 -13.18 -0.47
N SER A 199 -13.26 -13.41 -0.36
CA SER A 199 -13.80 -14.69 -0.82
C SER A 199 -13.73 -14.76 -2.35
N SER A 200 -13.49 -15.96 -2.89
CA SER A 200 -13.44 -16.16 -4.35
C SER A 200 -14.75 -15.71 -5.03
N THR A 201 -15.88 -15.92 -4.37
CA THR A 201 -17.20 -15.47 -4.85
C THR A 201 -17.36 -13.95 -4.83
N ALA A 202 -16.78 -13.23 -3.86
CA ALA A 202 -16.81 -11.77 -3.83
C ALA A 202 -15.85 -11.15 -4.86
N LEU A 203 -14.67 -11.73 -5.06
CA LEU A 203 -13.72 -11.28 -6.08
C LEU A 203 -14.31 -11.40 -7.49
N GLN A 204 -15.00 -12.50 -7.81
CA GLN A 204 -15.66 -12.66 -9.12
C GLN A 204 -16.73 -11.60 -9.43
N GLN A 205 -17.24 -10.90 -8.42
CA GLN A 205 -18.23 -9.83 -8.56
C GLN A 205 -17.61 -8.43 -8.56
N CYS A 206 -16.29 -8.33 -8.38
CA CYS A 206 -15.58 -7.05 -8.39
C CYS A 206 -15.42 -6.53 -9.83
N ARG A 207 -15.56 -5.21 -10.00
CA ARG A 207 -15.49 -4.56 -11.31
C ARG A 207 -14.20 -3.77 -11.44
N VAL A 208 -13.47 -3.99 -12.53
CA VAL A 208 -12.24 -3.25 -12.84
C VAL A 208 -12.59 -2.01 -13.65
N LYS A 209 -12.25 -0.83 -13.12
CA LYS A 209 -12.44 0.45 -13.80
C LYS A 209 -11.10 1.10 -14.14
N LYS A 210 -11.02 1.65 -15.35
CA LYS A 210 -9.94 2.55 -15.73
C LYS A 210 -10.26 3.96 -15.24
N ILE A 211 -9.32 4.59 -14.55
CA ILE A 211 -9.54 5.86 -13.85
C ILE A 211 -9.04 7.05 -14.66
N ASP A 212 -7.97 6.89 -15.43
CA ASP A 212 -7.31 7.99 -16.15
C ASP A 212 -7.17 7.73 -17.65
N HIS A 213 -6.64 8.72 -18.37
CA HIS A 213 -6.30 8.57 -19.77
C HIS A 213 -4.96 7.84 -19.92
N ILE A 214 -4.82 7.09 -21.02
CA ILE A 214 -3.57 6.44 -21.34
C ILE A 214 -2.53 7.51 -21.65
N THR A 215 -1.43 7.47 -20.92
CA THR A 215 -0.28 8.36 -21.09
C THR A 215 0.82 7.61 -21.83
N PRO A 216 1.12 7.99 -23.09
CA PRO A 216 2.24 7.41 -23.82
C PRO A 216 3.57 8.02 -23.36
N ALA A 217 4.59 7.18 -23.25
CA ALA A 217 5.98 7.54 -22.93
C ALA A 217 6.92 6.72 -23.82
N GLY A 218 7.16 7.22 -25.05
CA GLY A 218 7.89 6.47 -26.08
C GLY A 218 7.11 5.22 -26.49
N LYS A 219 7.73 4.04 -26.37
CA LYS A 219 7.09 2.73 -26.64
C LYS A 219 6.24 2.21 -25.47
N ALA A 220 6.37 2.81 -24.28
CA ALA A 220 5.61 2.44 -23.12
C ALA A 220 4.28 3.21 -23.05
N VAL A 221 3.26 2.57 -22.52
CA VAL A 221 2.00 3.23 -22.14
C VAL A 221 1.73 2.99 -20.66
N SER A 222 1.19 4.02 -19.99
CA SER A 222 0.71 3.91 -18.62
C SER A 222 -0.73 4.33 -18.48
N PHE A 223 -1.46 3.67 -17.58
CA PHE A 223 -2.82 4.02 -17.18
C PHE A 223 -3.07 3.49 -15.76
N SER A 224 -4.13 3.97 -15.13
CA SER A 224 -4.51 3.63 -13.77
C SER A 224 -5.82 2.86 -13.73
N LEU A 225 -5.86 1.83 -12.89
CA LEU A 225 -7.05 1.02 -12.62
C LEU A 225 -7.45 1.14 -11.15
N SER A 226 -8.75 1.14 -10.89
CA SER A 226 -9.34 0.82 -9.59
C SER A 226 -10.16 -0.44 -9.71
N MET A 227 -10.30 -1.13 -8.58
CA MET A 227 -11.24 -2.23 -8.44
C MET A 227 -12.32 -1.79 -7.47
N GLU A 228 -13.58 -2.09 -7.81
CA GLU A 228 -14.72 -1.86 -6.94
C GLU A 228 -15.32 -3.17 -6.49
N ALA A 229 -15.58 -3.29 -5.19
CA ALA A 229 -16.34 -4.39 -4.62
C ALA A 229 -17.84 -4.28 -5.00
N PRO A 230 -18.64 -5.34 -4.79
CA PRO A 230 -20.06 -5.35 -5.17
C PRO A 230 -20.91 -4.27 -4.51
N ASP A 231 -20.48 -3.78 -3.34
CA ASP A 231 -21.09 -2.68 -2.60
C ASP A 231 -20.62 -1.28 -3.08
N SER A 232 -19.87 -1.23 -4.18
CA SER A 232 -19.26 -0.02 -4.76
C SER A 232 -18.16 0.62 -3.92
N SER A 233 -17.64 -0.08 -2.89
CA SER A 233 -16.45 0.36 -2.17
C SER A 233 -15.17 0.11 -2.99
N VAL A 234 -14.15 0.93 -2.76
CA VAL A 234 -12.84 0.76 -3.43
C VAL A 234 -12.12 -0.44 -2.82
N LEU A 235 -11.70 -1.36 -3.68
CA LEU A 235 -11.02 -2.59 -3.31
C LEU A 235 -9.49 -2.38 -3.28
N CYS A 236 -8.89 -2.48 -2.09
CA CYS A 236 -7.47 -2.27 -1.85
C CYS A 236 -6.73 -3.60 -1.61
N VAL A 237 -6.17 -4.19 -2.66
CA VAL A 237 -5.34 -5.40 -2.59
C VAL A 237 -3.83 -5.09 -2.49
N PRO A 238 -3.04 -5.91 -1.78
CA PRO A 238 -1.58 -5.83 -1.83
C PRO A 238 -1.03 -6.04 -3.24
N LEU A 239 0.06 -5.34 -3.60
CA LEU A 239 0.72 -5.52 -4.91
C LEU A 239 1.22 -6.94 -5.14
N SER A 240 1.64 -7.63 -4.07
CA SER A 240 2.07 -9.03 -4.12
C SER A 240 0.95 -9.95 -4.64
N SER A 241 -0.30 -9.64 -4.29
CA SER A 241 -1.50 -10.39 -4.65
C SER A 241 -2.11 -9.98 -5.99
N LEU A 242 -1.60 -8.95 -6.67
CA LEU A 242 -2.17 -8.44 -7.91
C LEU A 242 -1.30 -8.80 -9.12
N ARG A 243 -1.96 -9.27 -10.19
CA ARG A 243 -1.35 -9.51 -11.50
C ARG A 243 -2.23 -8.92 -12.59
N CYS A 244 -1.61 -8.23 -13.53
CA CYS A 244 -2.29 -7.64 -14.68
C CYS A 244 -1.57 -8.06 -15.97
N SER A 245 -2.33 -8.40 -17.00
CA SER A 245 -1.82 -8.62 -18.35
C SER A 245 -2.72 -7.97 -19.39
N LEU A 246 -2.16 -7.57 -20.53
CA LEU A 246 -2.93 -7.05 -21.66
C LEU A 246 -2.91 -8.03 -22.82
N VAL A 247 -4.07 -8.36 -23.36
CA VAL A 247 -4.21 -9.25 -24.52
C VAL A 247 -4.77 -8.46 -25.71
N PRO A 248 -4.05 -8.36 -26.84
CA PRO A 248 -4.56 -7.72 -28.05
C PRO A 248 -5.78 -8.46 -28.61
N VAL A 249 -6.83 -7.74 -28.99
CA VAL A 249 -8.03 -8.38 -29.58
C VAL A 249 -7.78 -8.65 -31.07
N GLY A 250 -7.85 -9.93 -31.49
CA GLY A 250 -7.88 -10.33 -32.90
C GLY A 250 -6.52 -10.56 -33.58
N LYS A 251 -5.41 -10.44 -32.87
CA LYS A 251 -4.08 -10.90 -33.30
C LYS A 251 -3.55 -11.83 -32.22
N GLY A 252 -3.04 -13.01 -32.59
CA GLY A 252 -2.68 -14.15 -31.72
C GLY A 252 -2.51 -13.80 -30.23
N ASP A 253 -3.29 -14.48 -29.38
CA ASP A 253 -3.57 -14.16 -27.97
C ASP A 253 -2.37 -14.25 -27.00
N GLU A 254 -1.19 -13.74 -27.37
CA GLU A 254 -0.06 -13.65 -26.44
C GLU A 254 -0.25 -12.46 -25.47
N PRO A 255 -0.24 -12.72 -24.15
CA PRO A 255 -0.35 -11.67 -23.15
C PRO A 255 0.91 -10.78 -23.15
N ILE A 256 0.69 -9.47 -23.11
CA ILE A 256 1.72 -8.49 -22.84
C ILE A 256 1.87 -8.37 -21.33
N ASP A 257 3.07 -8.66 -20.83
CA ASP A 257 3.43 -8.48 -19.43
C ASP A 257 3.34 -7.02 -19.01
N THR A 258 2.91 -6.80 -17.77
CA THR A 258 2.76 -5.47 -17.20
C THR A 258 3.53 -5.31 -15.90
N THR A 259 3.95 -4.09 -15.63
CA THR A 259 4.44 -3.67 -14.32
C THR A 259 3.33 -2.94 -13.60
N VAL A 260 2.99 -3.38 -12.39
CA VAL A 260 1.95 -2.77 -11.56
C VAL A 260 2.60 -2.07 -10.37
N THR A 261 2.27 -0.79 -10.15
CA THR A 261 2.73 0.01 -9.01
C THR A 261 1.55 0.69 -8.32
N THR A 262 1.71 1.07 -7.06
CA THR A 262 0.72 1.90 -6.33
C THR A 262 1.06 3.37 -6.46
N THR A 263 0.04 4.22 -6.46
CA THR A 263 0.21 5.68 -6.33
C THR A 263 0.20 6.07 -4.86
N SER A 264 1.14 6.90 -4.41
CA SER A 264 1.24 7.31 -3.00
C SER A 264 0.07 8.16 -2.49
N THR A 265 -0.76 8.67 -3.40
CA THR A 265 -1.83 9.62 -3.08
C THR A 265 -3.21 9.00 -2.93
N ASP A 266 -3.45 7.83 -3.53
CA ASP A 266 -4.79 7.25 -3.67
C ASP A 266 -4.77 5.74 -3.40
N PRO A 267 -5.16 5.29 -2.19
CA PRO A 267 -5.30 3.87 -1.86
C PRO A 267 -6.30 3.17 -2.80
N GLY A 268 -5.94 1.97 -3.28
CA GLY A 268 -6.80 1.19 -4.19
C GLY A 268 -6.71 1.61 -5.66
N VAL A 269 -5.81 2.54 -6.00
CA VAL A 269 -5.45 2.89 -7.37
C VAL A 269 -4.11 2.27 -7.74
N TYR A 270 -4.11 1.50 -8.83
CA TYR A 270 -2.95 0.79 -9.35
C TYR A 270 -2.57 1.38 -10.68
N ARG A 271 -1.29 1.73 -10.84
CA ARG A 271 -0.71 2.21 -12.09
C ARG A 271 -0.11 1.04 -12.85
N ILE A 272 -0.58 0.83 -14.08
CA ILE A 272 -0.18 -0.25 -14.96
C ILE A 272 0.72 0.37 -16.03
N GLN A 273 1.90 -0.22 -16.22
CA GLN A 273 2.83 0.16 -17.26
C GLN A 273 3.15 -1.06 -18.14
N CYS A 274 3.08 -0.89 -19.45
CA CYS A 274 3.36 -1.95 -20.41
C CYS A 274 3.93 -1.38 -21.72
N ASN A 275 4.49 -2.26 -22.57
CA ASN A 275 5.02 -1.92 -23.89
C ASN A 275 4.24 -2.69 -24.97
N PRO A 276 3.10 -2.16 -25.46
CA PRO A 276 2.27 -2.89 -26.40
C PRO A 276 2.86 -2.85 -27.81
N SER A 277 2.77 -3.97 -28.51
CA SER A 277 3.28 -4.13 -29.89
C SER A 277 2.27 -3.71 -30.96
N THR A 278 1.00 -3.51 -30.57
CA THR A 278 -0.12 -3.25 -31.48
C THR A 278 -0.99 -2.10 -30.98
N SER A 279 -1.57 -1.35 -31.91
CA SER A 279 -2.62 -0.37 -31.64
C SER A 279 -4.00 -1.02 -31.69
N GLY A 280 -4.98 -0.39 -31.02
CA GLY A 280 -6.37 -0.85 -31.03
C GLY A 280 -6.84 -1.41 -29.69
N THR A 281 -7.92 -2.19 -29.73
CA THR A 281 -8.57 -2.73 -28.52
C THR A 281 -7.72 -3.84 -27.90
N HIS A 282 -7.48 -3.72 -26.60
CA HIS A 282 -6.83 -4.73 -25.78
C HIS A 282 -7.74 -5.06 -24.60
N THR A 283 -7.76 -6.33 -24.22
CA THR A 283 -8.42 -6.80 -23.00
C THR A 283 -7.42 -6.77 -21.86
N VAL A 284 -7.77 -6.10 -20.77
CA VAL A 284 -7.03 -6.14 -19.51
C VAL A 284 -7.55 -7.31 -18.70
N LYS A 285 -6.66 -8.26 -18.44
CA LYS A 285 -6.92 -9.36 -17.51
C LYS A 285 -6.32 -9.01 -16.16
N VAL A 286 -7.17 -9.01 -15.13
CA VAL A 286 -6.76 -8.74 -13.75
C VAL A 286 -6.98 -9.99 -12.92
N GLN A 287 -5.94 -10.39 -12.22
CA GLN A 287 -5.97 -11.52 -11.30
C GLN A 287 -5.58 -11.03 -9.90
N VAL A 288 -6.43 -11.38 -8.92
CA VAL A 288 -6.20 -11.14 -7.49
C VAL A 288 -6.06 -12.49 -6.80
N CYS A 289 -4.89 -12.75 -6.23
CA CYS A 289 -4.48 -14.09 -5.76
C CYS A 289 -4.63 -15.12 -6.89
N ASP A 290 -5.50 -16.11 -6.73
CA ASP A 290 -5.78 -17.15 -7.74
C ASP A 290 -7.09 -16.93 -8.50
N VAL A 291 -7.73 -15.76 -8.33
CA VAL A 291 -9.05 -15.45 -8.89
C VAL A 291 -8.92 -14.42 -10.01
N HIS A 292 -9.45 -14.77 -11.18
CA HIS A 292 -9.57 -13.85 -12.31
C HIS A 292 -10.82 -13.00 -12.15
N LEU A 293 -10.66 -11.68 -12.29
CA LEU A 293 -11.76 -10.73 -12.30
C LEU A 293 -12.39 -10.63 -13.70
N GLU A 294 -13.52 -9.91 -13.80
CA GLU A 294 -14.17 -9.63 -15.07
C GLU A 294 -13.22 -8.85 -16.00
N ASP A 295 -13.16 -9.28 -17.26
CA ASP A 295 -12.31 -8.68 -18.29
C ASP A 295 -12.76 -7.24 -18.60
N THR A 296 -11.80 -6.31 -18.62
CA THR A 296 -12.07 -4.91 -19.02
C THR A 296 -11.32 -4.57 -20.30
N SER A 297 -12.03 -4.12 -21.33
CA SER A 297 -11.41 -3.68 -22.58
C SER A 297 -10.99 -2.21 -22.54
N LEU A 298 -9.85 -1.90 -23.14
CA LEU A 298 -9.41 -0.53 -23.39
C LEU A 298 -8.80 -0.40 -24.78
N VAL A 299 -8.90 0.79 -25.36
CA VAL A 299 -8.27 1.10 -26.64
C VAL A 299 -6.92 1.74 -26.37
N ILE A 300 -5.85 1.11 -26.86
CA ILE A 300 -4.49 1.66 -26.78
C ILE A 300 -4.21 2.48 -28.05
N PRO A 301 -4.03 3.81 -27.93
CA PRO A 301 -3.74 4.69 -29.05
C PRO A 301 -2.22 4.71 -29.32
N ILE A 302 -1.62 3.56 -29.62
CA ILE A 302 -0.24 3.55 -30.11
C ILE A 302 -0.26 3.93 -31.58
N ASN A 303 0.53 4.95 -31.94
CA ASN A 303 0.94 5.13 -33.31
C ASN A 303 2.41 4.70 -33.41
N PRO A 304 2.69 3.46 -33.88
CA PRO A 304 4.05 2.92 -33.90
C PRO A 304 4.97 3.63 -34.91
N TYR A 305 4.45 4.63 -35.64
CA TYR A 305 5.18 5.38 -36.65
C TYR A 305 5.60 6.79 -36.19
N LEU A 306 5.28 7.24 -34.97
CA LEU A 306 5.60 8.61 -34.52
C LEU A 306 7.09 8.94 -34.56
N ASP A 307 7.97 7.96 -34.32
CA ASP A 307 9.43 8.18 -34.33
C ASP A 307 10.01 8.31 -35.76
N ASN A 308 9.28 7.88 -36.80
CA ASN A 308 9.77 7.75 -38.18
C ASN A 308 9.03 8.63 -39.20
N ILE A 309 8.12 9.50 -38.78
CA ILE A 309 7.37 10.37 -39.71
C ILE A 309 7.71 11.83 -39.43
N THR A 310 8.17 12.55 -40.45
CA THR A 310 8.25 14.01 -40.41
C THR A 310 6.82 14.57 -40.56
N PRO A 311 6.29 15.32 -39.58
CA PRO A 311 4.93 15.85 -39.66
C PRO A 311 4.80 16.81 -40.85
N VAL A 312 3.85 16.53 -41.75
CA VAL A 312 3.54 17.40 -42.91
C VAL A 312 3.06 18.78 -42.45
N ARG A 313 2.36 18.86 -41.31
CA ARG A 313 1.86 20.10 -40.73
C ARG A 313 1.65 19.93 -39.23
N THR A 314 2.14 20.88 -38.43
CA THR A 314 1.94 20.89 -36.98
C THR A 314 0.93 21.97 -36.61
N VAL A 315 -0.18 21.58 -35.98
CA VAL A 315 -1.19 22.52 -35.48
C VAL A 315 -0.93 22.78 -34.00
N THR A 316 -0.31 23.93 -33.69
CA THR A 316 0.23 24.23 -32.36
C THR A 316 -0.76 24.91 -31.40
N ARG A 317 -1.98 25.23 -31.84
CA ARG A 317 -2.96 26.04 -31.07
C ARG A 317 -4.08 25.25 -30.41
N LEU A 318 -4.03 23.92 -30.42
CA LEU A 318 -5.07 23.09 -29.81
C LEU A 318 -4.69 22.72 -28.38
N LYS A 319 -5.51 23.13 -27.41
CA LYS A 319 -5.46 22.63 -26.04
C LYS A 319 -6.50 21.52 -25.89
N ARG A 320 -6.03 20.26 -25.79
CA ARG A 320 -6.83 19.06 -25.54
C ARG A 320 -7.89 18.75 -26.63
N PRO A 321 -7.50 18.46 -27.88
CA PRO A 321 -8.46 18.05 -28.90
C PRO A 321 -9.11 16.70 -28.56
N TRP A 322 -10.42 16.59 -28.76
CA TRP A 322 -11.21 15.38 -28.45
C TRP A 322 -11.44 14.47 -29.66
N GLY A 323 -11.07 14.92 -30.86
CA GLY A 323 -11.18 14.15 -32.08
C GLY A 323 -10.64 14.89 -33.29
N VAL A 324 -10.41 14.16 -34.37
CA VAL A 324 -10.05 14.69 -35.69
C VAL A 324 -11.06 14.12 -36.67
N ALA A 325 -11.77 15.00 -37.38
CA ALA A 325 -12.60 14.62 -38.52
C ALA A 325 -11.81 14.92 -39.79
N VAL A 326 -11.70 13.95 -40.68
CA VAL A 326 -11.07 14.10 -42.00
C VAL A 326 -12.18 14.09 -43.02
N THR A 327 -12.34 15.20 -43.76
CA THR A 327 -13.21 15.26 -44.93
C THR A 327 -12.40 14.85 -46.16
N ASP A 328 -13.05 14.20 -47.13
CA ASP A 328 -12.40 13.66 -48.35
C ASP A 328 -11.76 14.74 -49.25
N ASP A 329 -11.95 16.02 -48.92
CA ASP A 329 -11.48 17.17 -49.68
C ASP A 329 -10.01 17.56 -49.42
N ASN A 330 -9.23 16.72 -48.72
CA ASN A 330 -7.78 16.88 -48.52
C ASN A 330 -7.35 18.23 -47.91
N MET A 331 -8.25 18.95 -47.24
CA MET A 331 -7.99 20.24 -46.61
C MET A 331 -8.26 20.12 -45.11
N LEU A 332 -7.17 20.18 -44.34
CA LEU A 332 -7.15 20.33 -42.87
C LEU A 332 -7.36 21.79 -42.45
#